data_AF-A0A840BUC5-F1
#
_entry.id   AF-A0A840BUC5-F1
#
_cell.length_a   1.000
_cell.length_b   1.000
_cell.length_c   1.000
_cell.angle_alpha   90.00
_cell.angle_beta   90.00
_cell.angle_gamma   90.00
#
_symmetry.space_group_name_H-M   'P 1'
#
loop_
_entity.id
_entity.type
_entity.pdbx_description
1 polymer ?
#
loop_
_entity_poly.entity_id
_entity_poly.type
_entity_poly.pdbx_seq_one_letter_code
_entity_poly.pdbx_strand_id
1 'polypeptide(L)'
;MLRIWVPFAGAPVPVTSTLAAMQLRTTAFAVVICAIMGGAVAAFSPVKWLAASLWAAAALHINGSVAAFEDSRPGGFENPDGSQSFEACTGQSVGRFWLQTIVVTLGAIAGGCYVQFG
;
A
#
# COMPACT_ATOMS: atom_id res chain seq x y z
N MET A 1 -7.15 -43.43 16.32
CA MET A 1 -6.91 -43.21 14.88
C MET A 1 -8.23 -43.28 14.14
N LEU A 2 -8.71 -42.16 13.61
CA LEU A 2 -9.69 -42.09 12.52
C LEU A 2 -9.60 -40.67 11.95
N ARG A 3 -8.84 -40.54 10.84
CA ARG A 3 -8.63 -39.30 10.11
C ARG A 3 -9.71 -39.25 9.03
N ILE A 4 -10.80 -38.53 9.29
CA ILE A 4 -11.86 -38.32 8.30
C ILE A 4 -11.33 -37.34 7.26
N TRP A 5 -11.09 -37.85 6.06
CA TRP A 5 -10.68 -37.08 4.89
C TRP A 5 -11.94 -36.52 4.24
N VAL A 6 -12.13 -35.19 4.32
CA VAL A 6 -13.20 -34.51 3.59
C VAL A 6 -12.59 -33.95 2.30
N PRO A 7 -13.03 -34.38 1.10
CA PRO A 7 -12.60 -33.73 -0.13
C PRO A 7 -13.25 -32.35 -0.19
N PHE A 8 -12.49 -31.30 0.10
CA PHE A 8 -12.81 -29.98 -0.41
C PHE A 8 -12.45 -29.95 -1.90
N ALA A 9 -13.32 -30.53 -2.72
CA ALA A 9 -13.40 -30.20 -4.14
C ALA A 9 -14.14 -28.86 -4.27
N GLY A 10 -13.54 -27.79 -3.75
CA GLY A 10 -13.96 -26.44 -4.07
C GLY A 10 -13.44 -26.12 -5.46
N ALA A 11 -14.35 -25.86 -6.41
CA ALA A 11 -13.97 -25.25 -7.68
C ALA A 11 -13.11 -24.00 -7.40
N PRO A 12 -12.08 -23.70 -8.22
CA PRO A 12 -11.30 -22.50 -8.06
C PRO A 12 -12.24 -21.29 -8.16
N VAL A 13 -12.53 -20.65 -7.04
CA VAL A 13 -13.19 -19.35 -7.02
C VAL A 13 -12.27 -18.41 -7.79
N PRO A 14 -12.75 -17.59 -8.73
CA PRO A 14 -11.90 -16.64 -9.45
C PRO A 14 -11.36 -15.62 -8.44
N VAL A 15 -10.19 -15.89 -7.87
CA VAL A 15 -9.57 -15.08 -6.80
C VAL A 15 -9.15 -13.70 -7.35
N THR A 16 -8.95 -13.59 -8.66
CA THR A 16 -8.47 -12.39 -9.36
C THR A 16 -9.45 -11.23 -9.38
N SER A 17 -10.76 -11.46 -9.50
CA SER A 17 -11.75 -10.35 -9.54
C SER A 17 -11.97 -9.72 -8.17
N THR A 18 -11.97 -10.55 -7.11
CA THR A 18 -12.18 -10.08 -5.72
C THR A 18 -10.94 -9.37 -5.17
N LEU A 19 -9.72 -9.86 -5.44
CA LEU A 19 -8.48 -9.19 -5.05
C LEU A 19 -8.32 -7.83 -5.72
N ALA A 20 -8.55 -7.74 -7.03
CA ALA A 20 -8.49 -6.49 -7.76
C ALA A 20 -9.53 -5.48 -7.24
N ALA A 21 -10.75 -5.92 -6.94
CA ALA A 21 -11.78 -5.06 -6.36
C ALA A 21 -11.42 -4.57 -4.95
N MET A 22 -10.82 -5.42 -4.11
CA MET A 22 -10.34 -5.02 -2.78
C MET A 22 -9.21 -3.99 -2.89
N GLN A 23 -8.22 -4.22 -3.76
CA GLN A 23 -7.12 -3.26 -3.97
C GLN A 23 -7.61 -1.92 -4.50
N LEU A 24 -8.59 -1.93 -5.42
CA LEU A 24 -9.21 -0.71 -5.93
C LEU A 24 -9.93 0.07 -4.83
N ARG A 25 -10.69 -0.62 -3.95
CA ARG A 25 -11.36 0.01 -2.82
C ARG A 25 -10.36 0.65 -1.87
N THR A 26 -9.34 -0.08 -1.43
CA THR A 26 -8.32 0.44 -0.51
C THR A 26 -7.58 1.63 -1.12
N THR A 27 -7.26 1.57 -2.41
CA THR A 27 -6.62 2.68 -3.14
C THR A 27 -7.55 3.89 -3.21
N ALA A 28 -8.84 3.70 -3.51
CA ALA A 28 -9.82 4.78 -3.54
C ALA A 28 -9.98 5.44 -2.16
N PHE A 29 -10.03 4.65 -1.09
CA PHE A 29 -10.04 5.17 0.28
C PHE A 29 -8.80 6.00 0.59
N ALA A 30 -7.60 5.51 0.23
CA ALA A 30 -6.37 6.26 0.42
C ALA A 30 -6.37 7.59 -0.34
N VAL A 31 -6.85 7.60 -1.59
CA VAL A 31 -7.00 8.84 -2.39
C VAL A 31 -7.95 9.83 -1.73
N VAL A 32 -9.11 9.38 -1.25
CA VAL A 32 -10.07 10.23 -0.54
C VAL A 32 -9.46 10.80 0.74
N ILE A 33 -8.77 9.99 1.53
CA ILE A 33 -8.08 10.45 2.75
C ILE A 33 -7.04 11.52 2.39
N CYS A 34 -6.22 11.28 1.38
CA CYS A 34 -5.19 12.24 0.95
C CYS A 34 -5.81 13.56 0.47
N ALA A 35 -6.92 13.50 -0.26
CA ALA A 35 -7.65 14.68 -0.71
C ALA A 35 -8.24 15.49 0.47
N ILE A 36 -8.80 14.82 1.48
CA ILE A 36 -9.31 15.46 2.70
C ILE A 36 -8.15 16.10 3.48
N MET A 37 -7.06 15.38 3.68
CA MET A 37 -5.87 15.87 4.39
C MET A 37 -5.24 17.06 3.66
N GLY A 38 -5.12 16.98 2.33
CA GLY A 38 -4.67 18.11 1.52
C GLY A 38 -5.61 19.31 1.64
N GLY A 39 -6.91 19.08 1.74
CA GLY A 39 -7.94 20.11 1.99
C GLY A 39 -7.70 20.84 3.30
N ALA A 40 -7.52 20.06 4.37
CA ALA A 40 -7.22 20.60 5.69
C ALA A 40 -5.91 21.41 5.68
N VAL A 41 -4.83 20.89 5.09
CA VAL A 41 -3.55 21.62 5.01
C VAL A 41 -3.69 22.93 4.23
N ALA A 42 -4.36 22.91 3.08
CA ALA A 42 -4.57 24.12 2.27
C ALA A 42 -5.47 25.15 2.94
N ALA A 43 -6.38 24.74 3.83
CA ALA A 43 -7.23 25.67 4.59
C ALA A 43 -6.44 26.51 5.61
N PHE A 44 -5.27 26.04 6.05
CA PHE A 44 -4.44 26.68 7.07
C PHE A 44 -3.02 27.05 6.60
N SER A 45 -2.76 27.01 5.29
CA SER A 45 -1.43 27.31 4.73
C SER A 45 -1.54 27.88 3.31
N PRO A 46 -0.48 28.51 2.77
CA PRO A 46 -0.47 28.97 1.37
C PRO A 46 -0.23 27.85 0.34
N VAL A 47 -0.34 26.58 0.75
CA VAL A 47 -0.12 25.43 -0.12
C VAL A 47 -1.38 25.16 -0.94
N LYS A 48 -1.23 24.97 -2.26
CA LYS A 48 -2.31 24.58 -3.15
C LYS A 48 -2.85 23.21 -2.73
N TRP A 49 -4.17 23.07 -2.69
CA TRP A 49 -4.88 21.85 -2.26
C TRP A 49 -4.33 20.55 -2.88
N LEU A 50 -4.15 20.55 -4.20
CA LEU A 50 -3.66 19.37 -4.91
C LEU A 50 -2.19 19.05 -4.55
N ALA A 51 -1.34 20.06 -4.35
CA ALA A 51 0.04 19.86 -3.92
C ALA A 51 0.09 19.21 -2.53
N ALA A 52 -0.68 19.76 -1.58
CA ALA A 52 -0.80 19.18 -0.23
C ALA A 52 -1.34 17.74 -0.26
N SER A 53 -2.31 17.45 -1.12
CA SER A 53 -2.88 16.10 -1.28
C SER A 53 -1.83 15.10 -1.80
N LEU A 54 -1.00 15.51 -2.75
CA LEU A 54 0.08 14.68 -3.29
C LEU A 54 1.18 14.42 -2.25
N TRP A 55 1.53 15.42 -1.43
CA TRP A 55 2.48 15.23 -0.33
C TRP A 55 1.92 14.34 0.79
N ALA A 56 0.62 14.46 1.10
CA ALA A 56 -0.05 13.54 2.00
C ALA A 56 -0.03 12.10 1.46
N ALA A 57 -0.27 11.91 0.16
CA ALA A 57 -0.17 10.61 -0.49
C ALA A 57 1.25 10.04 -0.43
N ALA A 58 2.28 10.87 -0.65
CA ALA A 58 3.67 10.45 -0.53
C ALA A 58 4.00 9.97 0.89
N ALA A 59 3.59 10.73 1.92
CA ALA A 59 3.80 10.36 3.33
C ALA A 59 3.07 9.07 3.70
N LEU A 60 1.80 8.93 3.30
CA LEU A 60 1.02 7.72 3.54
C LEU A 60 1.63 6.50 2.85
N HIS A 61 2.13 6.67 1.62
CA HIS A 61 2.76 5.59 0.87
C HIS A 61 4.08 5.14 1.48
N ILE A 62 4.90 6.06 1.99
CA ILE A 62 6.11 5.73 2.74
C ILE A 62 5.75 4.92 3.99
N ASN A 63 4.81 5.42 4.80
CA ASN A 63 4.40 4.75 6.04
C ASN A 63 3.83 3.35 5.77
N GLY A 64 2.96 3.22 4.76
CA GLY A 64 2.41 1.93 4.37
C GLY A 64 3.48 0.96 3.86
N SER A 65 4.49 1.47 3.15
CA SER A 65 5.61 0.64 2.66
C SER A 65 6.51 0.14 3.79
N VAL A 66 6.77 0.98 4.80
CA VAL A 66 7.52 0.57 6.00
C VAL A 66 6.74 -0.47 6.78
N ALA A 67 5.44 -0.25 7.03
CA ALA A 67 4.59 -1.21 7.73
C ALA A 67 4.56 -2.57 7.03
N ALA A 68 4.35 -2.61 5.71
CA ALA A 68 4.37 -3.86 4.94
C ALA A 68 5.74 -4.56 4.98
N PHE A 69 6.83 -3.78 5.03
CA PHE A 69 8.16 -4.36 5.20
C PHE A 69 8.40 -4.92 6.60
N GLU A 70 7.91 -4.26 7.65
CA GLU A 70 8.04 -4.74 9.03
C GLU A 70 7.18 -5.98 9.29
N ASP A 71 5.94 -6.00 8.79
CA ASP A 71 5.00 -7.11 8.98
C ASP A 71 5.47 -8.43 8.34
N SER A 72 6.26 -8.33 7.27
CA SER A 72 6.79 -9.49 6.54
C SER A 72 8.14 -10.01 7.08
N ARG A 73 8.75 -9.35 8.08
CA ARG A 73 9.99 -9.81 8.73
C ARG A 73 9.72 -10.86 9.81
N PRO A 74 10.72 -11.66 10.21
CA PRO A 74 10.58 -12.58 11.34
C PRO A 74 10.06 -11.87 12.60
N GLY A 75 8.95 -12.36 13.12
CA GLY A 75 8.25 -11.76 14.27
C GLY A 75 7.23 -10.67 13.91
N GLY A 76 7.07 -10.36 12.62
CA GLY A 76 6.02 -9.47 12.09
C GLY A 76 4.67 -10.17 11.97
N PHE A 77 3.62 -9.40 11.69
CA PHE A 77 2.24 -9.91 11.64
C PHE A 77 2.04 -11.01 10.60
N GLU A 78 2.70 -10.89 9.45
CA GLU A 78 2.56 -11.78 8.29
C GLU A 78 3.59 -12.91 8.30
N ASN A 79 4.63 -12.80 9.14
CA ASN A 79 5.71 -13.78 9.28
C ASN A 79 6.12 -13.99 10.76
N PRO A 80 5.17 -14.39 11.64
CA PRO A 80 5.41 -14.44 13.09
C PRO A 80 6.45 -15.48 13.49
N ASP A 81 6.58 -16.56 12.72
CA ASP A 81 7.54 -17.65 12.94
C ASP A 81 8.84 -17.48 12.16
N GLY A 82 8.93 -16.48 11.27
CA GLY A 82 10.11 -16.24 10.43
C GLY A 82 10.35 -17.30 9.36
N SER A 83 9.39 -18.18 9.09
CA SER A 83 9.55 -19.32 8.17
C SER A 83 9.57 -18.91 6.70
N GLN A 84 9.04 -17.72 6.38
CA GLN A 84 8.89 -17.24 5.00
C GLN A 84 9.89 -16.13 4.69
N SER A 85 10.35 -16.08 3.43
CA SER A 85 11.09 -14.94 2.91
C SER A 85 10.12 -13.78 2.60
N PHE A 86 10.63 -12.55 2.53
CA PHE A 86 9.82 -11.39 2.14
C PHE A 86 9.06 -11.61 0.82
N GLU A 87 9.72 -12.25 -0.16
CA GLU A 87 9.12 -12.53 -1.46
C GLU A 87 8.00 -13.58 -1.36
N ALA A 88 8.11 -14.55 -0.45
CA ALA A 88 7.05 -15.51 -0.17
C ALA A 88 5.83 -14.84 0.50
N CYS A 89 6.05 -13.88 1.41
CA CYS A 89 4.96 -13.13 2.07
C CYS A 89 4.24 -12.17 1.12
N THR A 90 4.99 -11.46 0.26
CA THR A 90 4.48 -10.30 -0.49
C THR A 90 4.30 -10.54 -1.99
N GLY A 91 4.85 -11.64 -2.52
CA GLY A 91 4.89 -11.91 -3.95
C GLY A 91 5.81 -10.97 -4.75
N GLN A 92 6.66 -10.19 -4.07
CA GLN A 92 7.66 -9.31 -4.70
C GLN A 92 9.03 -9.41 -4.03
N SER A 93 10.09 -9.32 -4.82
CA SER A 93 11.45 -9.17 -4.27
C SER A 93 11.59 -7.83 -3.51
N VAL A 94 12.37 -7.82 -2.42
CA VAL A 94 12.65 -6.61 -1.61
C VAL A 94 13.14 -5.44 -2.46
N GLY A 95 14.04 -5.68 -3.42
CA GLY A 95 14.59 -4.63 -4.27
C GLY A 95 13.54 -3.98 -5.17
N ARG A 96 12.65 -4.78 -5.78
CA ARG A 96 11.54 -4.28 -6.60
C ARG A 96 10.54 -3.49 -5.76
N PHE A 97 10.22 -3.98 -4.57
CA PHE A 97 9.34 -3.31 -3.63
C PHE A 97 9.84 -1.90 -3.30
N TRP A 98 11.10 -1.77 -2.83
CA TRP A 98 11.66 -0.46 -2.49
C TRP A 98 11.85 0.46 -3.70
N LEU A 99 12.19 -0.10 -4.87
CA LEU A 99 12.26 0.70 -6.09
C LEU A 99 10.89 1.28 -6.45
N GLN A 100 9.81 0.49 -6.36
CA GLN A 100 8.44 0.97 -6.58
C GLN A 100 8.05 2.04 -5.57
N THR A 101 8.33 1.83 -4.28
CA THR A 101 8.10 2.83 -3.23
C THR A 101 8.81 4.14 -3.55
N ILE A 102 10.10 4.09 -3.90
CA ILE A 102 10.89 5.28 -4.25
C ILE A 102 10.26 6.01 -5.45
N VAL A 103 9.96 5.29 -6.53
CA VAL A 103 9.41 5.89 -7.76
C VAL A 103 8.06 6.56 -7.48
N VAL A 104 7.14 5.88 -6.79
CA VAL A 104 5.80 6.41 -6.48
C VAL A 104 5.90 7.62 -5.56
N THR A 105 6.69 7.52 -4.48
CA THR A 105 6.89 8.61 -3.53
C THR A 105 7.52 9.83 -4.19
N LEU A 106 8.61 9.66 -4.95
CA LEU A 106 9.26 10.78 -5.64
C LEU A 106 8.35 11.38 -6.71
N GLY A 107 7.57 10.57 -7.43
CA GLY A 107 6.58 11.05 -8.38
C GLY A 107 5.52 11.94 -7.72
N ALA A 108 4.99 11.52 -6.57
CA ALA A 108 4.03 12.31 -5.80
C ALA A 108 4.64 13.61 -5.25
N ILE A 109 5.87 13.55 -4.72
CA ILE A 109 6.59 14.74 -4.22
C ILE A 109 6.84 15.73 -5.37
N ALA A 110 7.44 15.26 -6.47
CA ALA A 110 7.75 16.08 -7.63
C ALA A 110 6.49 16.67 -8.26
N GLY A 111 5.42 15.88 -8.39
CA GLY A 111 4.11 16.33 -8.85
C GLY A 111 3.54 17.41 -7.93
N GLY A 112 3.63 17.24 -6.61
CA GLY A 112 3.21 18.26 -5.65
C GLY A 112 4.04 19.54 -5.75
N CYS A 113 5.35 19.44 -5.89
CA CYS A 113 6.24 20.59 -6.13
C CYS A 113 5.89 21.33 -7.42
N TYR A 114 5.66 20.59 -8.51
CA TYR A 114 5.23 21.17 -9.79
C TYR A 114 3.88 21.88 -9.66
N VAL A 115 2.89 21.25 -9.03
CA VAL A 115 1.60 21.89 -8.78
C VAL A 115 1.76 23.15 -7.95
N GLN A 116 2.60 23.14 -6.91
CA GLN A 116 2.79 24.28 -6.02
C GLN A 116 3.48 25.46 -6.72
N PHE A 117 4.58 25.21 -7.43
CA PHE A 117 5.52 26.24 -7.89
C PHE A 117 5.58 26.45 -9.41
N GLY A 118 5.07 25.49 -10.19
CA GLY A 118 4.92 25.60 -11.64
C GLY A 118 3.64 26.30 -12.08
#